data_AF-A0A151ITZ8-F1
#
_entry.id   AF-A0A151ITZ8-F1
#
_cell.length_a   1.000
_cell.length_b   1.000
_cell.length_c   1.000
_cell.angle_alpha   90.00
_cell.angle_beta   90.00
_cell.angle_gamma   90.00
#
_symmetry.space_group_name_H-M   'P 1'
#
loop_
_entity.id
_entity.type
_entity.pdbx_description
1 polymer ?
#
loop_
_entity_poly.entity_id
_entity_poly.type
_entity_poly.pdbx_seq_one_letter_code
_entity_poly.pdbx_strand_id
1 'polypeptide(L)'
;MIMDNRRIKIREIAEAVGISRELVCHILTEELGMRKLFIENEEVIAFVDAYFAKQDAQYYLNGLKGWEHRWKKCIDLKGDYVEK
;
A
#
# COMPACT_ATOMS: atom_id res chain seq x y z
N MET A 1 -8.40 13.42 9.79
CA MET A 1 -9.65 12.63 9.72
C MET A 1 -9.33 11.22 9.22
N ILE A 2 -10.23 10.23 9.33
CA ILE A 2 -9.95 8.82 8.95
C ILE A 2 -9.35 8.69 7.53
N MET A 3 -9.78 9.56 6.61
CA MET A 3 -9.25 9.66 5.24
C MET A 3 -7.75 10.02 5.15
N ASP A 4 -7.19 10.71 6.14
CA ASP A 4 -5.77 11.09 6.18
C ASP A 4 -4.89 9.97 6.74
N ASN A 5 -5.48 8.99 7.43
CA ASN A 5 -4.75 7.93 8.08
C ASN A 5 -4.85 6.61 7.30
N ARG A 6 -3.89 6.43 6.41
CA ARG A 6 -3.71 5.26 5.54
C ARG A 6 -3.46 3.93 6.26
N ARG A 7 -3.37 3.93 7.60
CA ARG A 7 -3.09 2.75 8.43
C ARG A 7 -4.29 2.26 9.24
N ILE A 8 -5.43 2.95 9.20
CA ILE A 8 -6.63 2.53 9.92
C ILE A 8 -7.16 1.24 9.33
N LYS A 9 -7.46 0.26 10.19
CA LYS A 9 -8.05 -1.02 9.80
C LYS A 9 -9.57 -0.92 9.79
N ILE A 10 -10.23 -1.60 8.84
CA ILE A 10 -11.70 -1.67 8.76
C ILE A 10 -12.30 -2.14 10.10
N ARG A 11 -11.65 -3.10 10.76
CA ARG A 11 -12.04 -3.59 12.09
C ARG A 11 -12.09 -2.49 13.15
N GLU A 12 -11.10 -1.59 13.18
CA GLU A 12 -11.05 -0.50 14.18
C GLU A 12 -12.19 0.49 13.96
N ILE A 13 -12.54 0.76 12.69
CA ILE A 13 -13.69 1.62 12.33
C ILE A 13 -15.01 0.94 12.72
N ALA A 14 -15.16 -0.33 12.40
CA ALA A 14 -16.34 -1.12 12.73
C ALA A 14 -16.58 -1.14 14.25
N GLU A 15 -15.53 -1.37 15.04
CA GLU A 15 -15.58 -1.34 16.50
C GLU A 15 -15.91 0.05 17.06
N ALA A 16 -15.31 1.11 16.50
CA ALA A 16 -15.52 2.48 16.98
C ALA A 16 -16.91 3.03 16.63
N VAL A 17 -17.45 2.68 15.46
CA VAL A 17 -18.75 3.18 14.95
C VAL A 17 -19.90 2.24 15.33
N GLY A 18 -19.61 1.00 15.73
CA GLY A 18 -20.62 0.00 16.09
C GLY A 18 -21.40 -0.53 14.89
N ILE A 19 -20.75 -0.62 13.72
CA ILE A 19 -21.33 -1.15 12.48
C ILE A 19 -20.52 -2.34 11.96
N SER A 20 -21.11 -3.10 11.03
CA SER A 20 -20.42 -4.28 10.47
C SER A 20 -19.24 -3.87 9.58
N ARG A 21 -18.23 -4.75 9.48
CA ARG A 21 -17.04 -4.53 8.65
C ARG A 21 -17.39 -4.44 7.16
N GLU A 22 -18.41 -5.17 6.74
CA GLU A 22 -18.95 -5.17 5.38
C GLU A 22 -19.56 -3.80 5.05
N LEU A 23 -20.31 -3.22 5.98
CA LEU A 23 -20.89 -1.88 5.79
C LEU A 23 -19.82 -0.79 5.79
N VAL A 24 -18.81 -0.91 6.66
CA VAL A 24 -17.63 -0.02 6.60
C VAL A 24 -16.99 -0.12 5.22
N CYS A 25 -16.73 -1.33 4.72
CA CYS A 25 -16.10 -1.53 3.41
C CYS A 25 -16.91 -0.85 2.30
N HIS A 26 -18.22 -1.11 2.24
CA HIS A 26 -19.12 -0.49 1.26
C HIS A 26 -19.08 1.05 1.31
N ILE A 27 -19.20 1.65 2.50
CA ILE A 27 -19.17 3.12 2.63
C ILE A 27 -17.81 3.65 2.16
N LEU A 28 -16.71 3.03 2.57
CA LEU A 28 -15.40 3.51 2.19
C LEU A 28 -15.15 3.36 0.68
N THR A 29 -15.59 2.27 0.03
CA THR A 29 -15.35 2.03 -1.40
C THR A 29 -16.34 2.75 -2.31
N GLU A 30 -17.64 2.62 -2.06
CA GLU A 30 -18.70 3.10 -2.95
C GLU A 30 -19.04 4.58 -2.70
N GLU A 31 -19.13 4.99 -1.42
CA GLU A 31 -19.53 6.37 -1.09
C GLU A 31 -18.33 7.32 -1.04
N LEU A 32 -17.20 6.86 -0.48
CA LEU A 32 -16.00 7.68 -0.31
C LEU A 32 -14.93 7.44 -1.38
N GLY A 33 -15.13 6.47 -2.28
CA GLY A 33 -14.23 6.22 -3.41
C GLY A 33 -12.84 5.69 -3.02
N MET A 34 -12.68 5.15 -1.82
CA MET A 34 -11.43 4.54 -1.38
C MET A 34 -11.20 3.23 -2.13
N ARG A 35 -9.98 3.01 -2.62
CA ARG A 35 -9.61 1.81 -3.39
C ARG A 35 -8.62 0.95 -2.60
N LYS A 36 -8.62 -0.36 -2.87
CA LYS A 36 -7.73 -1.37 -2.26
C LYS A 36 -7.91 -1.49 -0.75
N LEU A 37 -9.16 -1.59 -0.33
CA LEU A 37 -9.54 -1.96 1.03
C LEU A 37 -9.74 -3.46 1.08
N PHE A 38 -9.26 -4.07 2.17
CA PHE A 38 -9.33 -5.50 2.40
C PHE A 38 -9.97 -5.73 3.76
N ILE A 39 -10.94 -6.65 3.82
CA ILE A 39 -11.69 -6.96 5.04
C ILE A 39 -10.84 -7.87 5.93
N GLU A 40 -10.12 -8.80 5.33
CA GLU A 40 -9.30 -9.80 6.02
C GLU A 40 -7.85 -9.82 5.51
N ASN A 41 -6.94 -10.32 6.34
CA ASN A 41 -5.53 -10.40 6.00
C ASN A 41 -5.27 -11.37 4.84
N GLU A 42 -6.05 -12.45 4.75
CA GLU A 42 -5.98 -13.45 3.70
C GLU A 42 -6.22 -12.83 2.31
N GLU A 43 -7.12 -11.84 2.21
CA GLU A 43 -7.36 -11.11 0.96
C GLU A 43 -6.13 -10.28 0.56
N VAL A 44 -5.48 -9.64 1.53
CA VAL A 44 -4.24 -8.87 1.31
C VAL A 44 -3.13 -9.80 0.81
N ILE A 45 -2.96 -10.96 1.46
CA ILE A 45 -1.94 -11.95 1.11
C ILE A 45 -2.17 -12.44 -0.32
N ALA A 46 -3.38 -12.90 -0.62
CA ALA A 46 -3.73 -13.39 -1.96
C ALA A 46 -3.54 -12.32 -3.04
N PHE A 47 -3.89 -11.07 -2.76
CA PHE A 47 -3.67 -9.96 -3.68
C PHE A 47 -2.17 -9.71 -3.94
N VAL A 48 -1.35 -9.70 -2.88
CA VAL A 48 0.10 -9.49 -2.99
C VAL A 48 0.77 -10.65 -3.73
N ASP A 49 0.39 -11.88 -3.44
CA ASP A 49 0.90 -13.07 -4.13
C ASP A 49 0.54 -13.02 -5.63
N ALA A 50 -0.72 -12.72 -5.95
CA ALA A 50 -1.16 -12.56 -7.34
C ALA A 50 -0.47 -11.38 -8.05
N TYR A 51 -0.12 -10.32 -7.33
CA TYR A 51 0.64 -9.20 -7.88
C TYR A 51 2.06 -9.63 -8.27
N PHE A 52 2.77 -10.35 -7.39
CA PHE A 52 4.15 -10.78 -7.65
C PHE A 52 4.24 -11.96 -8.63
N ALA A 53 3.25 -12.85 -8.65
CA ALA A 53 3.18 -13.97 -9.60
C ALA A 53 3.09 -13.50 -11.07
N LYS A 54 2.62 -12.27 -11.32
CA LYS A 54 2.53 -11.68 -12.66
C LYS A 54 3.82 -10.97 -13.12
N GLN A 55 4.78 -10.78 -12.22
CA GLN A 55 6.02 -10.09 -12.54
C GLN A 55 7.02 -11.05 -13.18
N ASP A 56 7.74 -10.59 -14.20
CA ASP A 56 8.81 -11.36 -14.82
C ASP A 56 10.17 -11.09 -14.14
N ALA A 57 11.21 -11.84 -14.53
CA ALA A 57 12.56 -11.62 -14.03
C ALA A 57 13.08 -10.20 -14.33
N GLN A 58 12.60 -9.58 -15.41
CA GLN A 58 13.02 -8.24 -15.84
C GLN A 58 12.52 -7.16 -14.88
N TYR A 59 11.32 -7.30 -14.31
CA TYR A 59 10.78 -6.42 -13.28
C TYR A 59 11.76 -6.28 -12.10
N TYR A 60 12.23 -7.41 -11.56
CA TYR A 60 13.18 -7.42 -10.45
C TYR A 60 14.56 -6.90 -10.86
N LEU A 61 15.04 -7.29 -12.05
CA LEU A 61 16.33 -6.83 -12.57
C LEU A 61 16.34 -5.30 -12.76
N ASN A 62 15.25 -4.72 -13.25
CA ASN A 62 15.12 -3.27 -13.41
C ASN A 62 15.16 -2.55 -12.06
N GLY A 63 14.53 -3.12 -11.03
CA GLY A 63 14.61 -2.60 -9.66
C GLY A 63 16.05 -2.56 -9.13
N LEU A 64 16.82 -3.63 -9.34
CA LEU A 64 18.23 -3.73 -8.95
C LEU A 64 19.12 -2.76 -9.74
N LYS A 65 18.92 -2.65 -11.06
CA LYS A 65 19.64 -1.67 -11.90
C LYS A 65 19.44 -0.23 -11.41
N GLY A 66 18.29 0.08 -10.81
CA GLY A 66 18.04 1.38 -10.19
C GLY A 66 18.94 1.72 -9.00
N TRP A 67 19.68 0.77 -8.42
CA TRP A 67 20.59 1.01 -7.30
C TRP A 67 21.78 1.86 -7.68
N GLU A 68 22.34 1.67 -8.88
CA GLU A 68 23.47 2.47 -9.36
C GLU A 68 23.13 3.97 -9.34
N HIS A 69 21.96 4.33 -9.85
CA HIS A 69 21.45 5.71 -9.82
C HIS A 69 21.25 6.23 -8.39
N ARG A 70 20.71 5.39 -7.50
CA ARG A 70 20.47 5.76 -6.09
C ARG A 70 21.78 5.97 -5.32
N TRP A 71 22.78 5.13 -5.54
CA TRP A 71 24.10 5.29 -4.93
C TRP A 71 24.81 6.54 -5.42
N LYS A 72 24.71 6.85 -6.71
CA LYS A 72 25.23 8.12 -7.25
C LYS A 72 24.61 9.32 -6.54
N LYS A 73 23.28 9.34 -6.38
CA LYS A 73 22.60 10.39 -5.60
C LYS A 73 23.07 10.47 -4.15
N CYS A 74 23.30 9.33 -3.50
CA CYS A 74 23.81 9.30 -2.12
C CYS A 74 25.18 9.98 -2.02
N ILE A 75 26.09 9.72 -2.97
CA ILE A 75 27.41 10.35 -3.00
C ILE A 75 27.28 11.86 -3.24
N ASP A 76 26.51 12.25 -4.26
CA ASP A 76 26.32 13.66 -4.65
C ASP A 76 25.70 14.48 -3.51
N LEU A 77 24.78 13.88 -2.75
CA LEU A 77 24.12 14.50 -1.60
C LEU A 77 24.87 14.27 -0.28
N LYS A 78 26.07 13.69 -0.31
CA LYS A 78 26.88 13.39 0.90
C LYS A 78 26.09 12.63 1.97
N GLY A 79 25.24 11.70 1.53
CA GLY A 79 24.40 10.88 2.39
C GLY A 79 23.04 11.48 2.75
N ASP A 80 22.71 12.69 2.30
CA ASP A 80 21.40 13.29 2.55
C ASP A 80 20.28 12.65 1.69
N TYR A 81 19.04 12.77 2.15
CA TYR A 81 17.87 12.24 1.46
C TYR A 81 17.54 13.06 0.20
N VAL A 82 17.01 12.37 -0.80
CA VAL A 82 16.44 13.02 -1.98
C VAL A 82 15.05 13.54 -1.62
N GLU A 83 14.84 14.85 -1.61
CA GLU A 83 13.50 15.44 -1.46
C GLU A 83 12.59 15.05 -2.64
N LYS A 84 11.28 14.99 -2.39
CA LYS A 84 10.26 14.51 -3.33
C LYS A 84 9.80 15.57 -4.31
#